data_AF-A0A117LH11-F1
#
_entry.id   AF-A0A117LH11-F1
#
_cell.length_a   1.000
_cell.length_b   1.000
_cell.length_c   1.000
_cell.angle_alpha   90.00
_cell.angle_beta   90.00
_cell.angle_gamma   90.00
#
_symmetry.space_group_name_H-M   'P 1'
#
loop_
_entity.id
_entity.type
_entity.pdbx_description
1 polymer ?
#
loop_
_entity_poly.entity_id
_entity_poly.type
_entity_poly.pdbx_seq_one_letter_code
_entity_poly.pdbx_strand_id
1 'polypeptide(L)'
;MLEKNSFWRKAIAFLLSVLIIVLVFPTTFSAPLECIVLKDDTYSTMLKSDEILGIGQEAFSSFIANQLIQPSENEIVPPIFLDTEMVADVIKPYVTKEWVQDSLASGTHQLLAFLNFKQPFGIINIDLTELKKNVLDGRMELAENILSRFASCDTQEIKALTSGTVGIANMPACNPPQELKEKAISVVSTYIEEFLYQIPQQYSVNVEEAVQADVEDPLLSYSIFRWSVRLLPALTLVLLILVALCLRKNPKEMRSWIGKLLIIAAVVSLVVILILLIGSEQFTTVLVNNALSADQEAFGTLLLKILQSITYQSLLWMAASAGALLVVGLVIHFLNRIRRKKDEETTGQEEALEGPVQDMLETKREMIEGAREEETEE
;
A
#
# COMPACT_ATOMS: atom_id res chain seq x y z
N MET A 1 -43.59 2.97 31.55
CA MET A 1 -43.44 4.23 30.78
C MET A 1 -41.99 4.45 30.43
N LEU A 2 -41.63 4.56 29.14
CA LEU A 2 -40.27 4.90 28.70
C LEU A 2 -40.08 6.43 28.76
N GLU A 3 -39.11 6.90 29.55
CA GLU A 3 -38.74 8.31 29.61
C GLU A 3 -38.24 8.79 28.21
N LYS A 4 -38.88 9.83 27.66
CA LYS A 4 -38.45 10.40 26.37
C LYS A 4 -37.07 11.06 26.54
N ASN A 5 -36.16 10.77 25.61
CA ASN A 5 -34.87 11.46 25.53
C ASN A 5 -35.08 12.97 25.29
N SER A 6 -34.41 13.82 26.08
CA SER A 6 -34.40 15.27 25.89
C SER A 6 -33.86 15.65 24.50
N PHE A 7 -34.45 16.68 23.89
CA PHE A 7 -34.06 17.20 22.57
C PHE A 7 -32.55 17.45 22.45
N TRP A 8 -31.94 18.05 23.48
CA TRP A 8 -30.49 18.30 23.54
C TRP A 8 -29.64 17.05 23.41
N ARG A 9 -30.06 15.93 24.03
CA ARG A 9 -29.33 14.66 23.92
C ARG A 9 -29.40 14.08 22.51
N LYS A 10 -30.53 14.28 21.81
CA LYS A 10 -30.68 13.86 20.41
C LYS A 10 -29.82 14.70 19.46
N ALA A 11 -29.75 16.01 19.68
CA ALA A 11 -28.89 16.90 18.90
C ALA A 11 -27.40 16.58 19.08
N ILE A 12 -26.95 16.37 20.32
CA ILE A 12 -25.55 15.96 20.61
C ILE A 12 -25.25 14.62 19.96
N ALA A 13 -26.15 13.64 20.13
CA ALA A 13 -25.98 12.35 19.49
C ALA A 13 -25.83 12.53 17.96
N PHE A 14 -26.64 13.40 17.32
CA PHE A 14 -26.60 13.63 15.87
C PHE A 14 -25.25 14.16 15.39
N LEU A 15 -24.69 15.13 16.11
CA LEU A 15 -23.36 15.66 15.82
C LEU A 15 -22.28 14.57 15.96
N LEU A 16 -22.34 13.78 17.03
CA LEU A 16 -21.42 12.65 17.23
C LEU A 16 -21.54 11.62 16.10
N SER A 17 -22.75 11.38 15.60
CA SER A 17 -22.97 10.45 14.48
C SER A 17 -22.31 10.90 13.18
N VAL A 18 -22.38 12.20 12.86
CA VAL A 18 -21.69 12.77 11.69
C VAL A 18 -20.18 12.59 11.85
N LEU A 19 -19.64 12.89 13.04
CA LEU A 19 -18.22 12.71 13.32
C LEU A 19 -17.79 11.24 13.18
N ILE A 20 -18.59 10.28 13.67
CA ILE A 20 -18.27 8.86 13.51
C ILE A 20 -18.24 8.47 12.03
N ILE A 21 -19.19 8.93 11.20
CA ILE A 21 -19.18 8.61 9.76
C ILE A 21 -17.87 9.09 9.11
N VAL A 22 -17.41 10.29 9.44
CA VAL A 22 -16.14 10.84 8.93
C VAL A 22 -14.95 10.03 9.42
N LEU A 23 -14.96 9.56 10.67
CA LEU A 23 -13.84 8.83 11.26
C LEU A 23 -13.82 7.33 10.92
N VAL A 24 -14.95 6.72 10.56
CA VAL A 24 -15.00 5.29 10.22
C VAL A 24 -14.17 4.99 8.97
N PHE A 25 -14.21 5.84 7.95
CA PHE A 25 -13.41 5.65 6.74
C PHE A 25 -11.90 5.57 7.03
N PRO A 26 -11.23 6.56 7.64
CA PRO A 26 -9.81 6.44 7.97
C PRO A 26 -9.53 5.34 9.01
N THR A 27 -10.50 5.00 9.86
CA THR A 27 -10.38 3.83 10.75
C THR A 27 -10.29 2.53 9.96
N THR A 28 -11.08 2.36 8.90
CA THR A 28 -10.97 1.19 8.01
C THR A 28 -9.63 1.10 7.28
N PHE A 29 -8.90 2.22 7.15
CA PHE A 29 -7.55 2.27 6.60
C PHE A 29 -6.46 1.89 7.62
N SER A 30 -6.67 2.21 8.90
CA SER A 30 -5.67 2.01 9.97
C SER A 30 -5.25 0.54 10.16
N ALA A 31 -6.22 -0.39 10.11
CA ALA A 31 -5.94 -1.80 10.35
C ALA A 31 -5.16 -2.45 9.19
N PRO A 32 -5.56 -2.27 7.91
CA PRO A 32 -4.78 -2.71 6.76
C PRO A 32 -3.35 -2.15 6.73
N LEU A 33 -3.16 -0.89 7.08
CA LEU A 33 -1.83 -0.26 7.07
C LEU A 33 -0.85 -1.00 8.00
N GLU A 34 -1.25 -1.25 9.25
CA GLU A 34 -0.40 -1.95 10.24
C GLU A 34 -0.28 -3.45 9.97
N CYS A 35 -1.36 -4.10 9.52
CA CYS A 35 -1.40 -5.55 9.38
C CYS A 35 -0.88 -6.06 8.03
N ILE A 36 -0.81 -5.22 7.01
CA ILE A 36 -0.52 -5.61 5.63
C ILE A 36 0.63 -4.77 5.08
N VAL A 37 0.46 -3.45 4.97
CA VAL A 37 1.46 -2.58 4.33
C VAL A 37 2.78 -2.59 5.08
N LEU A 38 2.74 -2.67 6.42
CA LEU A 38 3.93 -2.67 7.26
C LEU A 38 4.45 -4.08 7.61
N LYS A 39 3.93 -5.14 6.96
CA LYS A 39 4.38 -6.52 7.15
C LYS A 39 5.23 -7.02 5.99
N ASP A 40 6.32 -7.68 6.34
CA ASP A 40 7.28 -8.27 5.41
C ASP A 40 6.65 -9.35 4.51
N ASP A 41 5.77 -10.18 5.09
CA ASP A 41 5.08 -11.28 4.40
C ASP A 41 4.34 -10.80 3.14
N THR A 42 3.76 -9.59 3.17
CA THR A 42 3.02 -8.98 2.06
C THR A 42 3.90 -8.84 0.81
N TYR A 43 5.16 -8.46 0.99
CA TYR A 43 6.10 -8.22 -0.10
C TYR A 43 6.76 -9.52 -0.55
N SER A 44 7.02 -10.45 0.38
CA SER A 44 7.70 -11.72 0.10
C SER A 44 7.07 -12.55 -1.03
N THR A 45 5.75 -12.45 -1.20
CA THR A 45 5.03 -13.15 -2.28
C THR A 45 5.16 -12.42 -3.61
N MET A 46 5.15 -11.07 -3.58
CA MET A 46 5.30 -10.24 -4.78
C MET A 46 6.72 -10.33 -5.35
N LEU A 47 7.72 -10.37 -4.47
CA LEU A 47 9.14 -10.44 -4.84
C LEU A 47 9.54 -11.78 -5.48
N LYS A 48 8.68 -12.79 -5.44
CA LYS A 48 8.88 -14.08 -6.13
C LYS A 48 8.26 -14.12 -7.53
N SER A 49 7.55 -13.07 -7.94
CA SER A 49 6.93 -12.99 -9.26
C SER A 49 7.99 -12.87 -10.34
N ASP A 50 7.95 -13.76 -11.34
CA ASP A 50 8.82 -13.70 -12.52
C ASP A 50 8.72 -12.35 -13.26
N GLU A 51 7.54 -11.72 -13.26
CA GLU A 51 7.34 -10.39 -13.86
C GLU A 51 8.14 -9.32 -13.10
N ILE A 52 8.05 -9.30 -11.75
CA ILE A 52 8.76 -8.34 -10.91
C ILE A 52 10.26 -8.56 -11.00
N LEU A 53 10.71 -9.82 -11.00
CA LEU A 53 12.13 -10.15 -11.12
C LEU A 53 12.68 -9.77 -12.50
N GLY A 54 11.91 -9.95 -13.58
CA GLY A 54 12.29 -9.52 -14.92
C GLY A 54 12.41 -7.99 -15.04
N ILE A 55 11.43 -7.25 -14.50
CA ILE A 55 11.47 -5.78 -14.46
C ILE A 55 12.62 -5.29 -13.57
N GLY A 56 12.85 -5.94 -12.43
CA GLY A 56 13.95 -5.61 -11.53
C GLY A 56 15.31 -5.84 -12.19
N GLN A 57 15.48 -6.97 -12.87
CA GLN A 57 16.70 -7.27 -13.64
C GLN A 57 16.98 -6.19 -14.69
N GLU A 58 15.96 -5.75 -15.43
CA GLU A 58 16.09 -4.63 -16.37
C GLU A 58 16.52 -3.35 -15.65
N ALA A 59 15.80 -2.95 -14.61
CA ALA A 59 16.05 -1.71 -13.88
C ALA A 59 17.46 -1.64 -13.29
N PHE A 60 17.92 -2.71 -12.64
CA PHE A 60 19.28 -2.78 -12.09
C PHE A 60 20.34 -2.77 -13.20
N SER A 61 20.12 -3.45 -14.32
CA SER A 61 21.07 -3.47 -15.44
C SER A 61 21.22 -2.09 -16.07
N SER A 62 20.12 -1.40 -16.32
CA SER A 62 20.13 -0.01 -16.82
C SER A 62 20.79 0.94 -15.83
N PHE A 63 20.55 0.77 -14.52
CA PHE A 63 21.21 1.60 -13.51
C PHE A 63 22.72 1.38 -13.46
N ILE A 64 23.18 0.13 -13.50
CA ILE A 64 24.63 -0.19 -13.54
C ILE A 64 25.25 0.39 -14.82
N ALA A 65 24.59 0.25 -15.97
CA ALA A 65 25.05 0.84 -17.23
C ALA A 65 25.14 2.37 -17.15
N ASN A 66 24.16 3.03 -16.52
CA ASN A 66 24.18 4.47 -16.29
C ASN A 66 25.30 4.90 -15.32
N GLN A 67 25.62 4.10 -14.31
CA GLN A 67 26.74 4.37 -13.41
C GLN A 67 28.09 4.21 -14.12
N LEU A 68 28.22 3.25 -15.05
CA LEU A 68 29.43 3.03 -15.85
C LEU A 68 29.81 4.22 -16.75
N ILE A 69 28.83 5.04 -17.14
CA ILE A 69 29.06 6.22 -17.99
C ILE A 69 29.18 7.53 -17.22
N GLN A 70 28.98 7.52 -15.89
CA GLN A 70 29.21 8.71 -15.08
C GLN A 70 30.71 8.80 -14.78
N PRO A 71 31.43 9.77 -15.39
CA PRO A 71 32.86 9.90 -15.15
C PRO A 71 33.10 10.17 -13.66
N SER A 72 34.00 9.41 -13.04
CA SER A 72 34.60 9.84 -11.78
C SER A 72 35.40 11.12 -12.03
N GLU A 73 35.60 11.96 -11.00
CA GLU A 73 36.38 13.20 -11.15
C GLU A 73 37.77 12.86 -11.73
N ASN A 74 37.99 13.22 -13.00
CA ASN A 74 39.19 13.01 -13.83
C ASN A 74 39.31 11.72 -14.67
N GLU A 75 38.25 10.92 -14.81
CA GLU A 75 38.28 9.70 -15.64
C GLU A 75 37.59 9.89 -17.00
N ILE A 76 38.25 9.44 -18.07
CA ILE A 76 37.69 9.47 -19.44
C ILE A 76 36.92 8.18 -19.65
N VAL A 77 35.59 8.28 -19.78
CA VAL A 77 34.73 7.13 -20.13
C VAL A 77 35.13 6.63 -21.52
N PRO A 78 35.54 5.35 -21.67
CA PRO A 78 35.94 4.82 -22.96
C PRO A 78 34.78 4.83 -23.96
N PRO A 79 35.03 5.09 -25.26
CA PRO A 79 33.98 5.15 -26.28
C PRO A 79 33.08 3.91 -26.36
N ILE A 80 33.64 2.73 -26.07
CA ILE A 80 32.93 1.45 -26.06
C ILE A 80 31.80 1.35 -25.00
N PHE A 81 31.79 2.22 -23.99
CA PHE A 81 30.76 2.23 -22.94
C PHE A 81 29.72 3.33 -23.11
N LEU A 82 29.84 4.18 -24.13
CA LEU A 82 28.92 5.32 -24.34
C LEU A 82 27.49 4.89 -24.73
N ASP A 83 27.33 3.69 -25.32
CA ASP A 83 26.03 3.12 -25.64
C ASP A 83 25.46 2.39 -24.42
N THR A 84 24.68 3.10 -23.60
CA THR A 84 24.10 2.59 -22.36
C THR A 84 23.11 1.45 -22.57
N GLU A 85 22.37 1.47 -23.68
CA GLU A 85 21.39 0.42 -23.99
C GLU A 85 22.11 -0.89 -24.30
N MET A 86 23.15 -0.83 -25.14
CA MET A 86 24.01 -1.97 -25.43
C MET A 86 24.70 -2.49 -24.17
N VAL A 87 25.26 -1.61 -23.33
CA VAL A 87 25.93 -2.01 -22.08
C VAL A 87 24.94 -2.67 -21.12
N ALA A 88 23.73 -2.12 -20.96
CA ALA A 88 22.69 -2.72 -20.11
C ALA A 88 22.33 -4.13 -20.59
N ASP A 89 22.16 -4.32 -21.89
CA ASP A 89 21.85 -5.62 -22.51
C ASP A 89 22.92 -6.68 -22.25
N VAL A 90 24.21 -6.30 -22.29
CA VAL A 90 25.31 -7.25 -22.07
C VAL A 90 25.54 -7.52 -20.58
N ILE A 91 25.22 -6.58 -19.70
CA ILE A 91 25.32 -6.77 -18.23
C ILE A 91 24.15 -7.59 -17.68
N LYS A 92 22.98 -7.51 -18.32
CA LYS A 92 21.74 -8.17 -17.88
C LYS A 92 21.88 -9.63 -17.44
N PRO A 93 22.63 -10.52 -18.14
CA PRO A 93 22.82 -11.91 -17.71
C PRO A 93 23.52 -12.08 -16.36
N TYR A 94 24.31 -11.08 -15.92
CA TYR A 94 25.03 -11.10 -14.65
C TYR A 94 24.16 -10.65 -13.47
N VAL A 95 23.11 -9.86 -13.75
CA VAL A 95 22.08 -9.47 -12.79
C VAL A 95 21.07 -10.62 -12.70
N THR A 96 21.38 -11.64 -11.88
CA THR A 96 20.53 -12.84 -11.78
C THR A 96 19.21 -12.52 -11.09
N LYS A 97 18.17 -13.30 -11.41
CA LYS A 97 16.86 -13.15 -10.75
C LYS A 97 16.96 -13.42 -9.25
N GLU A 98 17.81 -14.35 -8.85
CA GLU A 98 18.13 -14.66 -7.46
C GLU A 98 18.71 -13.43 -6.74
N TRP A 99 19.71 -12.79 -7.34
CA TRP A 99 20.32 -11.59 -6.77
C TRP A 99 19.32 -10.42 -6.68
N VAL A 100 18.48 -10.24 -7.70
CA VAL A 100 17.41 -9.22 -7.69
C VAL A 100 16.41 -9.51 -6.57
N GLN A 101 15.98 -10.77 -6.43
CA GLN A 101 15.06 -11.18 -5.37
C GLN A 101 15.64 -10.87 -3.99
N ASP A 102 16.89 -11.26 -3.74
CA ASP A 102 17.55 -11.07 -2.45
C ASP A 102 17.79 -9.58 -2.16
N SER A 103 18.17 -8.81 -3.17
CA SER A 103 18.36 -7.36 -3.07
C SER A 103 17.05 -6.63 -2.75
N LEU A 104 15.97 -6.97 -3.45
CA LEU A 104 14.65 -6.37 -3.19
C LEU A 104 14.08 -6.81 -1.84
N ALA A 105 14.28 -8.07 -1.44
CA ALA A 105 13.83 -8.59 -0.15
C ALA A 105 14.58 -7.92 0.99
N SER A 106 15.91 -7.84 0.90
CA SER A 106 16.75 -7.14 1.88
C SER A 106 16.40 -5.65 1.96
N GLY A 107 16.23 -4.99 0.80
CA GLY A 107 15.87 -3.58 0.74
C GLY A 107 14.50 -3.29 1.36
N THR A 108 13.51 -4.14 1.05
CA THR A 108 12.17 -4.05 1.63
C THR A 108 12.21 -4.29 3.15
N HIS A 109 12.96 -5.28 3.61
CA HIS A 109 13.10 -5.57 5.03
C HIS A 109 13.71 -4.38 5.80
N GLN A 110 14.78 -3.77 5.26
CA GLN A 110 15.42 -2.59 5.85
C GLN A 110 14.46 -1.38 5.85
N LEU A 111 13.78 -1.12 4.73
CA LEU A 111 12.77 -0.05 4.64
C LEU A 111 11.64 -0.25 5.65
N LEU A 112 11.10 -1.46 5.74
CA LEU A 112 10.05 -1.78 6.72
C LEU A 112 10.56 -1.70 8.15
N ALA A 113 11.81 -2.07 8.43
CA ALA A 113 12.41 -1.91 9.75
C ALA A 113 12.51 -0.43 10.14
N PHE A 114 12.90 0.44 9.20
CA PHE A 114 12.92 1.88 9.39
C PHE A 114 11.52 2.47 9.59
N LEU A 115 10.56 2.18 8.68
CA LEU A 115 9.16 2.62 8.82
C LEU A 115 8.50 2.08 10.09
N ASN A 116 8.97 0.94 10.60
CA ASN A 116 8.53 0.38 11.87
C ASN A 116 9.25 0.91 13.12
N PHE A 117 10.14 1.90 13.00
CA PHE A 117 10.97 2.43 14.07
C PHE A 117 11.81 1.36 14.78
N LYS A 118 12.13 0.25 14.09
CA LYS A 118 13.05 -0.79 14.57
C LYS A 118 14.51 -0.42 14.27
N GLN A 119 14.72 0.44 13.28
CA GLN A 119 16.01 1.01 12.95
C GLN A 119 15.93 2.54 13.01
N PRO A 120 16.94 3.21 13.58
CA PRO A 120 16.94 4.67 13.75
C PRO A 120 17.24 5.44 12.46
N PHE A 121 17.89 4.81 11.48
CA PHE A 121 18.34 5.45 10.24
C PHE A 121 17.66 4.82 9.03
N GLY A 122 17.29 5.65 8.05
CA GLY A 122 16.68 5.23 6.79
C GLY A 122 17.69 4.80 5.74
N ILE A 123 18.72 4.04 6.12
CA ILE A 123 19.78 3.62 5.21
C ILE A 123 19.45 2.22 4.70
N ILE A 124 19.20 2.12 3.40
CA ILE A 124 19.01 0.83 2.71
C ILE A 124 20.34 0.44 2.06
N ASN A 125 20.90 -0.69 2.46
CA ASN A 125 22.11 -1.25 1.86
C ASN A 125 21.76 -2.32 0.85
N ILE A 126 22.24 -2.15 -0.38
CA ILE A 126 22.16 -3.11 -1.47
C ILE A 126 23.52 -3.81 -1.57
N ASP A 127 23.55 -5.13 -1.42
CA ASP A 127 24.78 -5.91 -1.51
C ASP A 127 25.13 -6.19 -2.98
N LEU A 128 26.29 -5.69 -3.40
CA LEU A 128 26.82 -5.87 -4.76
C LEU A 128 27.87 -6.99 -4.83
N THR A 129 28.17 -7.67 -3.72
CA THR A 129 29.27 -8.63 -3.63
C THR A 129 29.11 -9.78 -4.63
N GLU A 130 27.93 -10.39 -4.68
CA GLU A 130 27.64 -11.50 -5.60
C GLU A 130 27.64 -11.04 -7.05
N LEU A 131 26.99 -9.91 -7.35
CA LEU A 131 26.99 -9.32 -8.69
C LEU A 131 28.42 -9.04 -9.17
N LYS A 132 29.24 -8.38 -8.35
CA LYS A 132 30.65 -8.09 -8.66
C LYS A 132 31.42 -9.37 -8.93
N LYS A 133 31.23 -10.40 -8.11
CA LYS A 133 31.88 -11.70 -8.31
C LYS A 133 31.47 -12.34 -9.64
N ASN A 134 30.18 -12.37 -9.95
CA ASN A 134 29.68 -12.95 -11.20
C ASN A 134 30.25 -12.22 -12.43
N VAL A 135 30.31 -10.88 -12.38
CA VAL A 135 30.90 -10.09 -13.47
C VAL A 135 32.42 -10.32 -13.56
N LEU A 136 33.13 -10.39 -12.43
CA LEU A 136 34.57 -10.66 -12.41
C LEU A 136 34.90 -12.06 -12.96
N ASP A 137 34.11 -13.07 -12.62
CA ASP A 137 34.31 -14.44 -13.10
C ASP A 137 34.04 -14.55 -14.62
N GLY A 138 33.06 -13.79 -15.16
CA GLY A 138 32.72 -13.76 -16.59
C GLY A 138 33.33 -12.61 -17.40
N ARG A 139 34.27 -11.83 -16.84
CA ARG A 139 34.74 -10.57 -17.43
C ARG A 139 35.28 -10.65 -18.87
N MET A 140 35.91 -11.76 -19.23
CA MET A 140 36.40 -11.97 -20.60
C MET A 140 35.26 -12.19 -21.60
N GLU A 141 34.23 -12.93 -21.20
CA GLU A 141 33.02 -13.14 -22.01
C GLU A 141 32.22 -11.83 -22.14
N LEU A 142 32.10 -11.07 -21.05
CA LEU A 142 31.52 -9.73 -21.09
C LEU A 142 32.25 -8.82 -22.07
N ALA A 143 33.58 -8.75 -22.00
CA ALA A 143 34.41 -7.97 -22.91
C ALA A 143 34.24 -8.40 -24.38
N GLU A 144 34.22 -9.71 -24.64
CA GLU A 144 33.96 -10.24 -25.99
C GLU A 144 32.57 -9.85 -26.49
N ASN A 145 31.54 -10.00 -25.66
CA ASN A 145 30.17 -9.66 -26.01
C ASN A 145 30.04 -8.17 -26.32
N ILE A 146 30.64 -7.28 -25.52
CA ILE A 146 30.67 -5.83 -25.78
C ILE A 146 31.28 -5.54 -27.15
N LEU A 147 32.50 -6.06 -27.42
CA LEU A 147 33.19 -5.82 -28.68
C LEU A 147 32.42 -6.37 -29.89
N SER A 148 31.74 -7.51 -29.72
CA SER A 148 30.97 -8.15 -30.79
C SER A 148 29.73 -7.38 -31.25
N ARG A 149 29.23 -6.44 -30.43
CA ARG A 149 28.06 -5.60 -30.74
C ARG A 149 28.40 -4.46 -31.70
N PHE A 150 29.68 -4.10 -31.81
CA PHE A 150 30.12 -3.04 -32.71
C PHE A 150 30.35 -3.53 -34.14
N ALA A 151 30.34 -2.60 -35.09
CA ALA A 151 30.72 -2.88 -36.48
C ALA A 151 32.21 -3.25 -36.57
N SER A 152 32.59 -4.01 -37.61
CA SER A 152 33.99 -4.36 -37.84
C SER A 152 34.88 -3.12 -37.95
N CYS A 153 36.05 -3.16 -37.31
CA CYS A 153 36.99 -2.04 -37.32
C CYS A 153 37.46 -1.67 -38.74
N ASP A 154 37.58 -0.37 -39.00
CA ASP A 154 38.17 0.14 -40.21
C ASP A 154 39.71 0.14 -40.16
N THR A 155 40.34 0.49 -41.29
CA THR A 155 41.81 0.49 -41.39
C THR A 155 42.51 1.52 -40.50
N GLN A 156 41.84 2.59 -40.07
CA GLN A 156 42.40 3.60 -39.16
C GLN A 156 42.31 3.12 -37.71
N GLU A 157 41.19 2.52 -37.34
CA GLU A 157 40.96 1.92 -36.02
C GLU A 157 41.90 0.73 -35.76
N ILE A 158 42.14 -0.12 -36.76
CA ILE A 158 43.13 -1.21 -36.68
C ILE A 158 44.55 -0.66 -36.47
N LYS A 159 44.89 0.47 -37.11
CA LYS A 159 46.19 1.14 -36.88
C LYS A 159 46.32 1.68 -35.46
N ALA A 160 45.23 2.21 -34.89
CA ALA A 160 45.21 2.64 -33.50
C ALA A 160 45.51 1.45 -32.55
N LEU A 161 44.88 0.29 -32.79
CA LEU A 161 45.05 -0.93 -31.98
C LEU A 161 46.47 -1.55 -32.05
N THR A 162 47.19 -1.32 -33.15
CA THR A 162 48.53 -1.87 -33.40
C THR A 162 49.67 -0.94 -32.97
N SER A 163 49.40 0.34 -32.71
CA SER A 163 50.41 1.39 -32.46
C SER A 163 51.18 1.31 -31.12
N GLY A 164 50.90 0.32 -30.27
CA GLY A 164 51.84 -0.12 -29.22
C GLY A 164 51.45 0.14 -27.76
N THR A 165 50.51 1.05 -27.48
CA THR A 165 49.97 1.26 -26.12
C THR A 165 48.48 1.60 -26.20
N VAL A 166 47.67 0.57 -26.50
CA VAL A 166 46.21 0.70 -26.48
C VAL A 166 45.79 0.69 -25.01
N GLY A 167 45.81 1.87 -24.40
CA GLY A 167 45.07 2.10 -23.16
C GLY A 167 43.58 2.16 -23.48
N ILE A 168 42.75 1.79 -22.51
CA ILE A 168 41.29 1.77 -22.67
C ILE A 168 40.72 3.11 -23.16
N ALA A 169 41.31 4.23 -22.74
CA ALA A 169 40.89 5.58 -23.14
C ALA A 169 41.00 5.84 -24.65
N ASN A 170 41.86 5.12 -25.36
CA ASN A 170 42.07 5.24 -26.80
C ASN A 170 41.49 4.06 -27.58
N MET A 171 40.68 3.22 -26.92
CA MET A 171 40.08 2.04 -27.54
C MET A 171 38.95 2.48 -28.50
N PRO A 172 39.05 2.20 -29.81
CA PRO A 172 37.98 2.52 -30.75
C PRO A 172 36.74 1.64 -30.48
N ALA A 173 35.56 2.20 -30.74
CA ALA A 173 34.27 1.54 -30.57
C ALA A 173 33.95 0.62 -31.77
N CYS A 174 34.77 -0.41 -31.98
CA CYS A 174 34.69 -1.31 -33.12
C CYS A 174 35.02 -2.76 -32.75
N ASN A 175 34.57 -3.71 -33.59
CA ASN A 175 34.85 -5.14 -33.46
C ASN A 175 36.16 -5.50 -34.19
N PRO A 176 37.23 -5.85 -33.46
CA PRO A 176 38.55 -6.10 -34.03
C PRO A 176 38.63 -7.43 -34.80
N PRO A 177 39.53 -7.53 -35.81
CA PRO A 177 39.79 -8.79 -36.49
C PRO A 177 40.38 -9.84 -35.53
N GLN A 178 40.24 -11.12 -35.87
CA GLN A 178 40.60 -12.25 -35.01
C GLN A 178 42.03 -12.16 -34.44
N GLU A 179 42.96 -11.62 -35.22
CA GLU A 179 44.38 -11.45 -34.84
C GLU A 179 44.59 -10.47 -33.67
N LEU A 180 43.69 -9.49 -33.51
CA LEU A 180 43.77 -8.45 -32.47
C LEU A 180 42.71 -8.63 -31.38
N LYS A 181 41.78 -9.58 -31.57
CA LYS A 181 40.61 -9.77 -30.72
C LYS A 181 40.98 -10.15 -29.28
N GLU A 182 41.92 -11.08 -29.07
CA GLU A 182 42.35 -11.47 -27.72
C GLU A 182 42.97 -10.31 -26.95
N LYS A 183 43.80 -9.50 -27.62
CA LYS A 183 44.42 -8.31 -27.01
C LYS A 183 43.36 -7.28 -26.63
N ALA A 184 42.40 -7.02 -27.51
CA ALA A 184 41.28 -6.12 -27.25
C ALA A 184 40.42 -6.59 -26.06
N ILE A 185 40.05 -7.87 -26.04
CA ILE A 185 39.30 -8.50 -24.94
C ILE A 185 40.07 -8.34 -23.63
N SER A 186 41.38 -8.59 -23.61
CA SER A 186 42.20 -8.44 -22.41
C SER A 186 42.22 -7.00 -21.89
N VAL A 187 42.32 -6.00 -22.76
CA VAL A 187 42.32 -4.58 -22.36
C VAL A 187 40.97 -4.19 -21.77
N VAL A 188 39.86 -4.52 -22.45
CA VAL A 188 38.50 -4.22 -21.99
C VAL A 188 38.18 -4.96 -20.69
N SER A 189 38.57 -6.23 -20.59
CA SER A 189 38.41 -7.05 -19.39
C SER A 189 39.18 -6.49 -18.19
N THR A 190 40.38 -5.95 -18.41
CA THR A 190 41.17 -5.33 -17.33
C THR A 190 40.49 -4.06 -16.84
N TYR A 191 39.96 -3.24 -17.76
CA TYR A 191 39.20 -2.05 -17.39
C TYR A 191 37.91 -2.39 -16.61
N ILE A 192 37.16 -3.41 -17.04
CA ILE A 192 35.98 -3.88 -16.30
C ILE A 192 36.38 -4.30 -14.87
N GLU A 193 37.49 -5.03 -14.72
CA GLU A 193 38.00 -5.45 -13.42
C GLU A 193 38.39 -4.25 -12.54
N GLU A 194 39.15 -3.28 -13.08
CA GLU A 194 39.53 -2.04 -12.39
C GLU A 194 38.30 -1.23 -11.97
N PHE A 195 37.33 -1.05 -12.87
CA PHE A 195 36.07 -0.36 -12.58
C PHE A 195 35.30 -1.05 -11.46
N LEU A 196 35.14 -2.38 -11.52
CA LEU A 196 34.46 -3.14 -10.46
C LEU A 196 35.14 -3.00 -9.10
N TYR A 197 36.47 -2.85 -9.04
CA TYR A 197 37.16 -2.59 -7.77
C TYR A 197 36.86 -1.19 -7.20
N GLN A 198 36.53 -0.21 -8.04
CA GLN A 198 36.13 1.13 -7.58
C GLN A 198 34.70 1.15 -7.02
N ILE A 199 33.80 0.31 -7.54
CA ILE A 199 32.43 0.21 -7.00
C ILE A 199 32.49 -0.35 -5.56
N PRO A 200 31.84 0.27 -4.58
CA PRO A 200 31.78 -0.27 -3.23
C PRO A 200 31.09 -1.65 -3.21
N GLN A 201 31.41 -2.48 -2.21
CA GLN A 201 30.73 -3.78 -2.05
C GLN A 201 29.25 -3.64 -1.69
N GLN A 202 28.89 -2.50 -1.11
CA GLN A 202 27.53 -2.17 -0.72
C GLN A 202 27.19 -0.78 -1.24
N TYR A 203 26.00 -0.64 -1.81
CA TYR A 203 25.46 0.65 -2.19
C TYR A 203 24.42 1.07 -1.15
N SER A 204 24.66 2.20 -0.49
CA SER A 204 23.79 2.72 0.57
C SER A 204 22.90 3.82 0.01
N VAL A 205 21.59 3.63 0.09
CA VAL A 205 20.58 4.65 -0.23
C VAL A 205 20.09 5.27 1.08
N ASN A 206 20.30 6.57 1.23
CA ASN A 206 19.77 7.33 2.36
C ASN A 206 18.34 7.81 2.04
N VAL A 207 17.34 7.07 2.50
CA VAL A 207 15.93 7.40 2.31
C VAL A 207 15.54 8.64 3.11
N GLU A 208 16.22 8.91 4.22
CA GLU A 208 15.93 10.06 5.06
C GLU A 208 16.26 11.38 4.36
N GLU A 209 17.40 11.43 3.66
CA GLU A 209 17.83 12.58 2.87
C GLU A 209 16.86 12.91 1.73
N ALA A 210 16.29 11.89 1.09
CA ALA A 210 15.27 12.07 0.06
C ALA A 210 13.95 12.66 0.60
N VAL A 211 13.66 12.49 1.90
CA VAL A 211 12.41 12.95 2.53
C VAL A 211 12.60 14.29 3.27
N GLN A 212 13.82 14.62 3.72
CA GLN A 212 14.13 15.81 4.49
C GLN A 212 14.18 17.12 3.70
N ALA A 213 14.09 17.08 2.36
CA ALA A 213 14.32 18.25 1.51
C ALA A 213 13.37 19.45 1.75
N ASP A 214 12.23 19.28 2.43
CA ASP A 214 11.20 20.33 2.56
C ASP A 214 10.47 20.42 3.93
N VAL A 215 10.84 19.62 4.94
CA VAL A 215 10.13 19.57 6.24
C VAL A 215 11.12 19.56 7.41
N GLU A 216 10.91 20.42 8.42
CA GLU A 216 11.81 20.59 9.58
C GLU A 216 12.03 19.31 10.41
N ASP A 217 11.10 18.33 10.38
CA ASP A 217 11.25 17.01 11.02
C ASP A 217 10.26 15.97 10.41
N PRO A 218 10.59 15.30 9.29
CA PRO A 218 9.68 14.37 8.63
C PRO A 218 9.43 13.10 9.45
N LEU A 219 10.43 12.63 10.22
CA LEU A 219 10.30 11.43 11.05
C LEU A 219 9.34 11.65 12.22
N LEU A 220 9.39 12.82 12.86
CA LEU A 220 8.47 13.17 13.93
C LEU A 220 7.04 13.27 13.37
N SER A 221 6.88 13.92 12.22
CA SER A 221 5.59 14.05 11.54
C SER A 221 4.98 12.69 11.18
N TYR A 222 5.79 11.78 10.61
CA TYR A 222 5.39 10.41 10.31
C TYR A 222 5.01 9.62 11.57
N SER A 223 5.80 9.74 12.65
CA SER A 223 5.53 9.09 13.93
C SER A 223 4.20 9.55 14.55
N ILE A 224 3.96 10.86 14.57
CA ILE A 224 2.70 11.46 15.05
C ILE A 224 1.52 11.01 14.19
N PHE A 225 1.67 11.03 12.86
CA PHE A 225 0.64 10.56 11.94
C PHE A 225 0.28 9.10 12.18
N ARG A 226 1.29 8.22 12.29
CA ARG A 226 1.09 6.79 12.54
C ARG A 226 0.38 6.55 13.87
N TRP A 227 0.80 7.23 14.94
CA TRP A 227 0.11 7.16 16.23
C TRP A 227 -1.33 7.64 16.16
N SER A 228 -1.57 8.75 15.45
CA SER A 228 -2.91 9.31 15.26
C SER A 228 -3.82 8.31 14.55
N VAL A 229 -3.34 7.68 13.47
CA VAL A 229 -4.06 6.64 12.73
C VAL A 229 -4.34 5.41 13.60
N ARG A 230 -3.38 4.99 14.42
CA ARG A 230 -3.53 3.85 15.34
C ARG A 230 -4.56 4.08 16.45
N LEU A 231 -4.78 5.34 16.84
CA LEU A 231 -5.78 5.71 17.87
C LEU A 231 -7.20 5.83 17.31
N LEU A 232 -7.38 5.96 15.98
CA LEU A 232 -8.69 6.11 15.35
C LEU A 232 -9.70 4.99 15.69
N PRO A 233 -9.34 3.69 15.68
CA PRO A 233 -10.26 2.63 16.11
C PRO A 233 -10.74 2.79 17.56
N ALA A 234 -9.85 3.20 18.47
CA ALA A 234 -10.21 3.43 19.87
C ALA A 234 -11.12 4.66 19.99
N LEU A 235 -10.80 5.73 19.27
CA LEU A 235 -11.58 6.97 19.26
C LEU A 235 -13.00 6.73 18.72
N THR A 236 -13.14 5.99 17.61
CA THR A 236 -14.46 5.64 17.06
C THR A 236 -15.29 4.79 18.02
N LEU A 237 -14.67 3.86 18.75
CA LEU A 237 -15.34 3.07 19.79
C LEU A 237 -15.81 3.96 20.95
N VAL A 238 -14.96 4.88 21.43
CA VAL A 238 -15.34 5.85 22.49
C VAL A 238 -16.52 6.71 22.04
N LEU A 239 -16.51 7.20 20.79
CA LEU A 239 -17.62 7.98 20.24
C LEU A 239 -18.92 7.16 20.17
N LEU A 240 -18.86 5.89 19.76
CA LEU A 240 -20.01 4.99 19.78
C LEU A 240 -20.55 4.77 21.20
N ILE A 241 -19.67 4.65 22.21
CA ILE A 241 -20.07 4.57 23.62
C ILE A 241 -20.76 5.87 24.05
N LEU A 242 -20.23 7.03 23.69
CA LEU A 242 -20.84 8.32 24.02
C LEU A 242 -22.25 8.44 23.41
N VAL A 243 -22.42 8.04 22.15
CA VAL A 243 -23.74 7.97 21.51
C VAL A 243 -24.67 7.03 22.27
N ALA A 244 -24.18 5.86 22.68
CA ALA A 244 -24.95 4.91 23.48
C ALA A 244 -25.37 5.49 24.83
N LEU A 245 -24.48 6.21 25.53
CA LEU A 245 -24.75 6.88 26.80
C LEU A 245 -25.80 7.99 26.65
N CYS A 246 -25.72 8.79 25.57
CA CYS A 246 -26.71 9.83 25.28
C CYS A 246 -28.11 9.26 25.09
N LEU A 247 -28.22 8.08 24.47
CA LEU A 247 -29.49 7.43 24.14
C LEU A 247 -29.93 6.34 25.14
N ARG A 248 -29.18 6.12 26.22
CA ARG A 248 -29.38 5.02 27.18
C ARG A 248 -30.79 4.95 27.77
N LYS A 249 -31.50 6.07 27.91
CA LYS A 249 -32.88 6.07 28.45
C LYS A 249 -33.88 5.32 27.56
N ASN A 250 -33.58 5.16 26.27
CA ASN A 250 -34.40 4.39 25.34
C ASN A 250 -33.55 3.35 24.59
N PRO A 251 -33.41 2.12 25.12
CA PRO A 251 -32.52 1.11 24.54
C PRO A 251 -32.94 0.65 23.13
N LYS A 252 -34.23 0.75 22.80
CA LYS A 252 -34.76 0.44 21.45
C LYS A 252 -34.32 1.50 20.44
N GLU A 253 -34.42 2.77 20.82
CA GLU A 253 -33.95 3.89 19.99
C GLU A 253 -32.43 3.80 19.82
N MET A 254 -31.68 3.62 20.92
CA MET A 254 -30.21 3.48 20.93
C MET A 254 -29.71 2.41 19.94
N ARG A 255 -30.22 1.18 20.01
CA ARG A 255 -29.79 0.08 19.12
C ARG A 255 -30.15 0.33 17.66
N SER A 256 -31.35 0.86 17.40
CA SER A 256 -31.76 1.25 16.04
C SER A 256 -30.78 2.25 15.44
N TRP A 257 -30.36 3.21 16.27
CA TRP A 257 -29.54 4.34 15.86
C TRP A 257 -28.09 3.95 15.60
N ILE A 258 -27.48 3.18 16.51
CA ILE A 258 -26.14 2.61 16.32
C ILE A 258 -26.11 1.69 15.10
N GLY A 259 -27.10 0.81 14.93
CA GLY A 259 -27.17 -0.07 13.77
C GLY A 259 -27.25 0.71 12.45
N LYS A 260 -28.13 1.72 12.36
CA LYS A 260 -28.22 2.60 11.18
C LYS A 260 -26.93 3.35 10.90
N LEU A 261 -26.30 3.88 11.93
CA LEU A 261 -25.05 4.61 11.81
C LEU A 261 -23.93 3.73 11.23
N LEU A 262 -23.77 2.51 11.76
CA LEU A 262 -22.77 1.57 11.26
C LEU A 262 -23.05 1.18 9.80
N ILE A 263 -24.32 0.93 9.44
CA ILE A 263 -24.72 0.64 8.07
C ILE A 263 -24.38 1.81 7.14
N ILE A 264 -24.77 3.04 7.49
CA ILE A 264 -24.50 4.23 6.66
C ILE A 264 -23.00 4.43 6.51
N ALA A 265 -22.24 4.38 7.59
CA ALA A 265 -20.79 4.58 7.56
C ALA A 265 -20.09 3.49 6.72
N ALA A 266 -20.51 2.23 6.83
CA ALA A 266 -19.96 1.13 6.04
C ALA A 266 -20.32 1.24 4.56
N VAL A 267 -21.57 1.61 4.22
CA VAL A 267 -22.00 1.82 2.83
C VAL A 267 -21.22 2.98 2.20
N VAL A 268 -21.10 4.11 2.89
CA VAL A 268 -20.30 5.26 2.41
C VAL A 268 -18.84 4.84 2.20
N SER A 269 -18.26 4.10 3.15
CA SER A 269 -16.88 3.61 3.04
C SER A 269 -16.72 2.68 1.84
N LEU A 270 -17.64 1.74 1.61
CA LEU A 270 -17.62 0.83 0.46
C LEU A 270 -17.72 1.58 -0.87
N VAL A 271 -18.56 2.63 -0.95
CA VAL A 271 -18.65 3.48 -2.14
C VAL A 271 -17.33 4.20 -2.41
N VAL A 272 -16.72 4.79 -1.38
CA VAL A 272 -15.41 5.45 -1.52
C VAL A 272 -14.33 4.46 -1.91
N ILE A 273 -14.29 3.28 -1.28
CA ILE A 273 -13.33 2.21 -1.63
C ILE A 273 -13.51 1.76 -3.08
N LEU A 274 -14.76 1.61 -3.56
CA LEU A 274 -15.03 1.26 -4.95
C LEU A 274 -14.50 2.33 -5.92
N ILE A 275 -14.70 3.62 -5.60
CA ILE A 275 -14.15 4.73 -6.39
C ILE A 275 -12.62 4.64 -6.42
N LEU A 276 -11.98 4.43 -5.27
CA LEU A 276 -10.53 4.30 -5.16
C LEU A 276 -10.00 3.06 -5.91
N LEU A 277 -10.75 1.96 -5.93
CA LEU A 277 -10.37 0.72 -6.62
C LEU A 277 -10.45 0.89 -8.15
N ILE A 278 -11.43 1.63 -8.65
CA ILE A 278 -11.50 1.99 -10.08
C ILE A 278 -10.39 3.00 -10.43
N GLY A 279 -10.09 3.94 -9.54
CA GLY A 279 -9.09 4.99 -9.75
C GLY A 279 -7.65 4.61 -9.37
N SER A 280 -7.39 3.40 -8.85
CA SER A 280 -6.09 3.07 -8.23
C SER A 280 -4.95 3.08 -9.24
N GLU A 281 -5.19 2.65 -10.47
CA GLU A 281 -4.19 2.67 -11.54
C GLU A 281 -3.77 4.11 -11.88
N GLN A 282 -4.74 5.02 -11.98
CA GLN A 282 -4.48 6.43 -12.28
C GLN A 282 -3.77 7.12 -11.11
N PHE A 283 -4.23 6.87 -9.88
CA PHE A 283 -3.64 7.49 -8.69
C PHE A 283 -2.19 7.04 -8.47
N THR A 284 -1.90 5.74 -8.60
CA THR A 284 -0.54 5.22 -8.46
C THR A 284 0.38 5.73 -9.56
N THR A 285 -0.08 5.80 -10.80
CA THR A 285 0.70 6.36 -11.91
C THR A 285 1.05 7.83 -11.67
N VAL A 286 0.08 8.65 -11.26
CA VAL A 286 0.32 10.07 -10.93
C VAL A 286 1.29 10.21 -9.75
N LEU A 287 1.14 9.38 -8.72
CA LEU A 287 2.01 9.42 -7.55
C LEU A 287 3.45 9.05 -7.89
N VAL A 288 3.66 8.01 -8.70
CA VAL A 288 5.00 7.60 -9.15
C VAL A 288 5.62 8.65 -10.06
N ASN A 289 4.87 9.19 -11.01
CA ASN A 289 5.38 10.23 -11.92
C ASN A 289 5.75 11.53 -11.21
N ASN A 290 5.08 11.86 -10.10
CA ASN A 290 5.42 13.03 -9.30
C ASN A 290 6.61 12.76 -8.35
N ALA A 291 6.81 11.51 -7.93
CA ALA A 291 7.84 11.14 -6.97
C ALA A 291 9.19 10.78 -7.62
N LEU A 292 9.19 10.30 -8.86
CA LEU A 292 10.41 9.91 -9.58
C LEU A 292 10.70 10.87 -10.72
N SER A 293 11.96 11.29 -10.84
CA SER A 293 12.48 12.01 -12.00
C SER A 293 12.46 11.13 -13.25
N ALA A 294 12.31 11.74 -14.43
CA ALA A 294 12.25 11.06 -15.73
C ALA A 294 13.46 10.15 -16.03
N ASP A 295 14.59 10.36 -15.36
CA ASP A 295 15.86 9.66 -15.62
C ASP A 295 15.89 8.19 -15.13
N GLN A 296 14.84 7.68 -14.51
CA GLN A 296 14.79 6.31 -13.98
C GLN A 296 13.51 5.53 -14.36
N GLU A 297 13.15 5.54 -15.65
CA GLU A 297 11.92 4.90 -16.17
C GLU A 297 11.75 3.43 -15.75
N ALA A 298 12.84 2.65 -15.77
CA ALA A 298 12.81 1.23 -15.40
C ALA A 298 12.53 1.00 -13.89
N PHE A 299 13.15 1.79 -13.01
CA PHE A 299 12.84 1.77 -11.57
C PHE A 299 11.43 2.31 -11.29
N GLY A 300 10.96 3.29 -12.07
CA GLY A 300 9.59 3.78 -11.98
C GLY A 300 8.56 2.71 -12.30
N THR A 301 8.80 1.89 -13.32
CA THR A 301 7.93 0.76 -13.66
C THR A 301 7.92 -0.29 -12.55
N LEU A 302 9.08 -0.62 -11.98
CA LEU A 302 9.20 -1.54 -10.84
C LEU A 302 8.41 -1.04 -9.62
N LEU A 303 8.65 0.22 -9.22
CA LEU A 303 8.00 0.83 -8.07
C LEU A 303 6.48 0.92 -8.28
N LEU A 304 6.05 1.28 -9.49
CA LEU A 304 4.63 1.36 -9.86
C LEU A 304 3.94 0.01 -9.67
N LYS A 305 4.53 -1.07 -10.18
CA LYS A 305 3.96 -2.42 -10.05
C LYS A 305 3.86 -2.87 -8.61
N ILE A 306 4.91 -2.63 -7.81
CA ILE A 306 4.92 -2.94 -6.37
C ILE A 306 3.83 -2.12 -5.65
N LEU A 307 3.77 -0.81 -5.89
CA LEU A 307 2.81 0.09 -5.25
C LEU A 307 1.36 -0.24 -5.63
N GLN A 308 1.09 -0.55 -6.90
CA GLN A 308 -0.21 -0.98 -7.39
C GLN A 308 -0.68 -2.26 -6.68
N SER A 309 0.20 -3.25 -6.57
CA SER A 309 -0.10 -4.51 -5.90
C SER A 309 -0.44 -4.30 -4.42
N ILE A 310 0.36 -3.51 -3.69
CA ILE A 310 0.12 -3.18 -2.28
C ILE A 310 -1.16 -2.38 -2.10
N THR A 311 -1.40 -1.40 -2.97
CA THR A 311 -2.60 -0.54 -2.92
C THR A 311 -3.84 -1.38 -3.14
N TYR A 312 -3.84 -2.26 -4.15
CA TYR A 312 -4.95 -3.15 -4.44
C TYR A 312 -5.25 -4.11 -3.27
N GLN A 313 -4.21 -4.76 -2.73
CA GLN A 313 -4.35 -5.64 -1.58
C GLN A 313 -4.89 -4.89 -0.35
N SER A 314 -4.41 -3.68 -0.10
CA SER A 314 -4.89 -2.83 0.99
C SER A 314 -6.36 -2.46 0.81
N LEU A 315 -6.79 -2.08 -0.40
CA LEU A 315 -8.18 -1.76 -0.72
C LEU A 315 -9.12 -2.95 -0.54
N LEU A 316 -8.71 -4.16 -0.92
CA LEU A 316 -9.50 -5.36 -0.68
C LEU A 316 -9.72 -5.63 0.81
N TRP A 317 -8.70 -5.43 1.64
CA TRP A 317 -8.82 -5.59 3.09
C TRP A 317 -9.63 -4.48 3.75
N MET A 318 -9.56 -3.26 3.25
CA MET A 318 -10.47 -2.19 3.64
C MET A 318 -11.92 -2.56 3.31
N ALA A 319 -12.17 -3.08 2.10
CA ALA A 319 -13.51 -3.51 1.68
C ALA A 319 -14.02 -4.65 2.57
N ALA A 320 -13.19 -5.64 2.90
CA ALA A 320 -13.54 -6.71 3.82
C ALA A 320 -13.87 -6.19 5.23
N SER A 321 -13.08 -5.23 5.74
CA SER A 321 -13.31 -4.60 7.05
C SER A 321 -14.60 -3.78 7.07
N ALA A 322 -14.87 -2.99 6.03
CA ALA A 322 -16.12 -2.26 5.86
C ALA A 322 -17.32 -3.21 5.72
N GLY A 323 -17.16 -4.31 4.99
CA GLY A 323 -18.16 -5.39 4.88
C GLY A 323 -18.49 -6.03 6.23
N ALA A 324 -17.48 -6.31 7.06
CA ALA A 324 -17.69 -6.81 8.42
C ALA A 324 -18.48 -5.81 9.29
N LEU A 325 -18.14 -4.51 9.22
CA LEU A 325 -18.90 -3.45 9.90
C LEU A 325 -20.35 -3.38 9.42
N LEU A 326 -20.59 -3.54 8.12
CA LEU A 326 -21.93 -3.57 7.54
C LEU A 326 -22.76 -4.74 8.10
N VAL A 327 -22.18 -5.94 8.15
CA VAL A 327 -22.83 -7.13 8.71
C VAL A 327 -23.18 -6.91 10.18
N VAL A 328 -22.25 -6.39 10.99
CA VAL A 328 -22.51 -6.07 12.40
C VAL A 328 -23.65 -5.06 12.54
N GLY A 329 -23.63 -3.99 11.73
CA GLY A 329 -24.70 -2.99 11.70
C GLY A 329 -26.07 -3.59 11.34
N LEU A 330 -26.12 -4.46 10.34
CA LEU A 330 -27.33 -5.17 9.91
C LEU A 330 -27.86 -6.10 10.99
N VAL A 331 -26.99 -6.87 11.66
CA VAL A 331 -27.38 -7.76 12.77
C VAL A 331 -28.01 -6.95 13.91
N ILE A 332 -27.37 -5.84 14.32
CA ILE A 332 -27.91 -4.96 15.37
C ILE A 332 -29.28 -4.39 14.96
N HIS A 333 -29.40 -3.94 13.71
CA HIS A 333 -30.65 -3.39 13.18
C HIS A 333 -31.78 -4.43 13.14
N PHE A 334 -31.48 -5.65 12.67
CA PHE A 334 -32.44 -6.74 12.53
C PHE A 334 -32.91 -7.27 13.90
N LEU A 335 -31.99 -7.48 14.85
CA LEU A 335 -32.31 -7.89 16.22
C LEU A 335 -33.24 -6.87 16.90
N ASN A 336 -33.08 -5.58 16.61
CA ASN A 336 -33.96 -4.54 17.12
C ASN A 336 -35.36 -4.60 16.48
N ARG A 337 -35.44 -4.91 15.19
CA ARG A 337 -36.72 -5.07 14.46
C ARG A 337 -37.53 -6.25 15.00
N ILE A 338 -36.88 -7.39 15.26
CA ILE A 338 -37.55 -8.58 15.83
C ILE A 338 -38.13 -8.27 17.21
N ARG A 339 -37.36 -7.63 18.10
CA ARG A 339 -37.83 -7.26 19.44
C ARG A 339 -39.02 -6.31 19.39
N ARG A 340 -38.99 -5.34 18.48
CA ARG A 340 -40.09 -4.38 18.30
C ARG A 340 -41.39 -5.08 17.89
N LYS A 341 -41.32 -6.02 16.96
CA LYS A 341 -42.50 -6.78 16.51
C LYS A 341 -43.12 -7.59 17.66
N LYS A 342 -42.28 -8.22 18.50
CA LYS A 342 -42.75 -8.95 19.68
C LYS A 342 -43.44 -8.03 20.70
N ASP A 343 -42.88 -6.85 20.96
CA ASP A 343 -43.48 -5.90 21.89
C ASP A 343 -44.81 -5.34 21.37
N GLU A 344 -44.91 -5.06 20.05
CA GLU A 344 -46.15 -4.61 19.39
C GLU A 344 -47.23 -5.72 19.41
N GLU A 345 -46.88 -6.98 19.15
CA GLU A 345 -47.80 -8.13 19.25
C GLU A 345 -48.29 -8.35 20.69
N THR A 346 -47.42 -8.20 21.70
CA THR A 346 -47.81 -8.37 23.12
C THR A 346 -48.76 -7.27 23.59
N THR A 347 -48.49 -6.02 23.20
CA THR A 347 -49.33 -4.86 23.58
C THR A 347 -50.69 -4.90 22.88
N GLY A 348 -50.72 -5.27 21.59
CA GLY A 348 -51.98 -5.42 20.85
C GLY A 348 -52.82 -6.61 21.32
N GLN A 349 -52.20 -7.65 21.89
CA GLN A 349 -52.91 -8.79 22.46
C GLN A 349 -53.49 -8.49 23.86
N GLU A 350 -52.86 -7.62 24.65
CA GLU A 350 -53.43 -7.08 25.90
C GLU A 350 -54.61 -6.13 25.63
N GLU A 351 -54.47 -5.20 24.67
CA GLU A 351 -55.57 -4.29 24.28
C GLU A 351 -56.77 -5.07 23.67
N ALA A 352 -56.51 -6.14 22.92
CA ALA A 352 -57.56 -7.01 22.37
C ALA A 352 -58.23 -7.93 23.41
N LEU A 353 -57.60 -8.16 24.57
CA LEU A 353 -58.20 -8.91 25.68
C LEU A 353 -58.98 -8.01 26.65
N GLU A 354 -58.56 -6.75 26.82
CA GLU A 354 -59.28 -5.76 27.64
C GLU A 354 -60.55 -5.24 26.97
N GLY A 355 -60.55 -5.06 25.64
CA GLY A 355 -61.74 -4.62 24.87
C GLY A 355 -63.02 -5.43 25.14
N PRO A 356 -63.04 -6.77 25.00
CA PRO A 356 -64.26 -7.57 25.21
C PRO A 356 -64.66 -7.70 26.68
N VAL A 357 -63.74 -7.52 27.64
CA VAL A 357 -64.07 -7.58 29.07
C VAL A 357 -64.72 -6.28 29.53
N GLN A 358 -64.30 -5.14 28.96
CA GLN A 358 -64.84 -3.83 29.29
C GLN A 358 -66.25 -3.62 28.70
N ASP A 359 -66.47 -4.05 27.45
CA ASP A 359 -67.82 -4.08 26.84
C ASP A 359 -68.78 -5.00 27.61
N MET A 360 -68.30 -6.18 28.05
CA MET A 360 -69.13 -7.13 28.80
C MET A 360 -69.47 -6.60 30.21
N LEU A 361 -68.59 -5.80 30.83
CA LEU A 361 -68.84 -5.14 32.11
C LEU A 361 -69.82 -3.96 31.98
N GLU A 362 -69.74 -3.18 30.91
CA GLU A 362 -70.75 -2.13 30.62
C GLU A 362 -72.12 -2.74 30.34
N THR A 363 -72.20 -3.77 29.50
CA THR A 363 -73.47 -4.47 29.21
C THR A 363 -74.08 -5.06 30.49
N LYS A 364 -73.26 -5.60 31.39
CA LYS A 364 -73.74 -6.15 32.66
C LYS A 364 -74.20 -5.06 33.64
N ARG A 365 -73.62 -3.87 33.57
CA ARG A 365 -74.04 -2.72 34.39
C ARG A 365 -75.37 -2.16 33.89
N GLU A 366 -75.57 -2.07 32.58
CA GLU A 366 -76.84 -1.66 31.97
C GLU A 366 -77.98 -2.64 32.27
N MET A 367 -77.71 -3.96 32.24
CA MET A 367 -78.73 -4.96 32.63
C MET A 367 -79.13 -4.86 34.12
N ILE A 368 -78.20 -4.48 35.00
CA ILE A 368 -78.49 -4.31 36.43
C ILE A 368 -79.27 -3.01 36.70
N GLU A 369 -79.00 -1.94 35.94
CA GLU A 369 -79.77 -0.69 36.04
C GLU A 369 -81.19 -0.85 35.48
N GLY A 370 -81.37 -1.54 34.35
CA GLY A 370 -82.71 -1.83 33.81
C GLY A 370 -83.56 -2.72 34.71
N ALA A 371 -82.98 -3.74 35.34
CA ALA A 371 -83.70 -4.61 36.30
C ALA A 371 -84.12 -3.87 37.58
N ARG A 372 -83.46 -2.75 37.92
CA ARG A 372 -83.76 -1.96 39.12
C ARG A 372 -84.89 -0.95 38.88
N GLU A 373 -85.15 -0.56 37.64
CA GLU A 373 -86.26 0.30 37.29
C GLU A 373 -87.60 -0.48 37.30
N GLU A 374 -87.61 -1.74 36.85
CA GLU A 374 -88.81 -2.60 36.85
C GLU A 374 -89.32 -2.95 38.27
N GLU A 375 -88.47 -3.04 39.29
CA GLU A 375 -88.89 -3.27 40.69
C GLU A 375 -89.54 -2.03 41.35
N THR A 376 -89.51 -0.86 40.71
CA THR A 376 -90.06 0.39 41.28
C THR A 376 -91.46 0.75 40.76
N GLU A 377 -91.99 0.00 39.78
CA GLU A 377 -93.31 0.25 39.16
C GLU A 377 -94.41 -0.76 39.54
N GLU A 378 -94.16 -1.73 40.44
CA GLU A 378 -95.21 -2.61 41.01
C GLU A 378 -95.83 -2.10 42.32
#